data_AF-A0A2A4P2E2-F1
#
_entry.id   AF-A0A2A4P2E2-F1
#
_cell.length_a   1.000
_cell.length_b   1.000
_cell.length_c   1.000
_cell.angle_alpha   90.00
_cell.angle_beta   90.00
_cell.angle_gamma   90.00
#
_symmetry.space_group_name_H-M   'P 1'
#
loop_
_entity.id
_entity.type
_entity.pdbx_description
1 polymer ?
#
loop_
_entity_poly.entity_id
_entity_poly.type
_entity_poly.pdbx_seq_one_letter_code
_entity_poly.pdbx_strand_id
1 'polypeptide(L)'
;MLYFFNYLSNIKFYIKNNMGKVTAVITLNMDSQKVYKYLKDRYDSERYKQACIDTKGYVPPIKLVENEVNSKLKFTVMGYDALLKMHMGSWTWTYRLKEIDAHKAELTLSYQWSFLMTLLAMGTIKSQATNELVETVLALDALEQAVVLV
;
A
#
# COMPACT_ATOMS: atom_id res chain seq x y z
N MET A 1 4.45 4.05 21.25
CA MET A 1 4.44 2.60 21.51
C MET A 1 4.76 1.89 20.21
N LEU A 2 5.96 1.30 20.12
CA LEU A 2 6.43 0.50 18.99
C LEU A 2 6.06 -0.95 19.29
N TYR A 3 5.30 -1.61 18.41
CA TYR A 3 5.04 -3.05 18.53
C TYR A 3 5.99 -3.79 17.60
N PHE A 4 6.70 -4.77 18.15
CA PHE A 4 7.55 -5.69 17.41
C PHE A 4 6.87 -7.07 17.41
N PHE A 5 6.52 -7.57 16.23
CA PHE A 5 6.16 -8.97 16.04
C PHE A 5 7.34 -9.64 15.32
N ASN A 6 8.10 -10.45 16.06
CA ASN A 6 9.14 -11.31 15.50
C ASN A 6 8.55 -12.71 15.34
N TYR A 7 8.03 -13.00 14.15
CA TYR A 7 7.82 -14.37 13.69
C TYR A 7 8.52 -14.48 12.34
N LEU A 8 9.53 -15.36 12.26
CA LEU A 8 10.17 -15.85 11.04
C LEU A 8 10.66 -14.77 10.05
N SER A 9 11.93 -14.38 10.21
CA SER A 9 12.87 -13.77 9.24
C SER A 9 12.33 -13.06 7.98
N ASN A 10 12.61 -11.74 7.87
CA ASN A 10 12.67 -10.85 6.68
C ASN A 10 11.70 -9.65 6.66
N ILE A 11 10.76 -9.55 7.61
CA ILE A 11 9.80 -8.44 7.64
C ILE A 11 9.94 -7.65 8.95
N LYS A 12 10.19 -6.34 8.87
CA LYS A 12 10.24 -5.46 10.03
C LYS A 12 9.12 -4.41 9.96
N PHE A 13 8.06 -4.66 10.70
CA PHE A 13 7.01 -3.66 10.85
C PHE A 13 7.45 -2.55 11.79
N TYR A 14 7.42 -1.31 11.30
CA TYR A 14 7.68 -0.12 12.10
C TYR A 14 6.50 0.83 11.97
N ILE A 15 5.50 0.68 12.84
CA ILE A 15 4.38 1.63 12.90
C ILE A 15 4.87 2.93 13.55
N LYS A 16 5.38 3.86 12.74
CA LYS A 16 5.65 5.22 13.19
C LYS A 16 4.32 5.98 13.29
N ASN A 17 3.72 5.92 14.48
CA ASN A 17 2.50 6.63 14.83
C ASN A 17 2.76 8.15 14.98
N ASN A 18 2.88 8.87 13.88
CA ASN A 18 2.65 10.32 13.86
C ASN A 18 1.38 10.56 13.04
N MET A 19 0.48 11.40 13.57
CA MET A 19 -0.87 11.70 13.06
C MET A 19 -1.03 11.51 11.54
N GLY A 20 -1.86 10.56 11.13
CA GLY A 20 -2.28 10.38 9.74
C GLY A 20 -1.43 9.45 8.88
N LYS A 21 -0.56 8.59 9.45
CA LYS A 21 0.29 7.70 8.66
C LYS A 21 0.61 6.38 9.37
N VAL A 22 0.69 5.29 8.59
CA VAL A 22 1.32 4.01 8.97
C VAL A 22 2.42 3.64 7.97
N THR A 23 3.43 2.92 8.44
CA THR A 23 4.60 2.56 7.63
C THR A 23 5.05 1.15 7.97
N ALA A 24 5.63 0.46 6.98
CA ALA A 24 6.31 -0.81 7.17
C ALA A 24 7.54 -0.88 6.27
N VAL A 25 8.53 -1.66 6.68
CA VAL A 25 9.72 -1.95 5.89
C VAL A 25 9.84 -3.46 5.77
N ILE A 26 9.81 -3.96 4.55
CA ILE A 26 9.86 -5.39 4.29
C ILE A 26 11.08 -5.69 3.42
N THR A 27 11.74 -6.80 3.68
CA THR A 27 12.79 -7.33 2.81
C THR A 27 12.22 -8.50 2.03
N LEU A 28 12.37 -8.48 0.72
CA LEU A 28 11.87 -9.49 -0.21
C LEU A 28 13.07 -10.16 -0.88
N ASN A 29 13.06 -11.49 -1.01
CA ASN A 29 14.07 -12.25 -1.75
C ASN A 29 13.67 -12.32 -3.24
N MET A 30 13.50 -11.14 -3.84
CA MET A 30 13.32 -10.99 -5.28
C MET A 30 13.94 -9.69 -5.79
N ASP A 31 14.21 -9.68 -7.10
CA ASP A 31 14.67 -8.51 -7.84
C ASP A 31 13.72 -7.31 -7.69
N SER A 32 14.31 -6.12 -7.52
CA SER A 32 13.59 -4.87 -7.27
C SER A 32 12.69 -4.45 -8.44
N GLN A 33 13.05 -4.76 -9.68
CA GLN A 33 12.27 -4.48 -10.88
C GLN A 33 11.00 -5.33 -10.92
N LYS A 34 11.06 -6.61 -10.49
CA LYS A 34 9.87 -7.47 -10.37
C LYS A 34 8.87 -6.90 -9.36
N VAL A 35 9.35 -6.49 -8.17
CA VAL A 35 8.53 -5.85 -7.14
C VAL A 35 7.91 -4.55 -7.68
N TYR A 36 8.73 -3.69 -8.29
CA TYR A 36 8.29 -2.42 -8.86
C TYR A 36 7.22 -2.62 -9.92
N LYS A 37 7.44 -3.55 -10.86
CA LYS A 37 6.48 -3.85 -11.94
C LYS A 37 5.15 -4.32 -11.38
N TYR A 38 5.18 -5.28 -10.44
CA TYR A 38 3.98 -5.77 -9.77
C TYR A 38 3.18 -4.64 -9.11
N LEU A 39 3.85 -3.81 -8.30
CA LEU A 39 3.21 -2.72 -7.58
C LEU A 39 2.67 -1.63 -8.50
N LYS A 40 3.38 -1.33 -9.60
CA LYS A 40 2.95 -0.36 -10.60
C LYS A 40 1.70 -0.83 -11.33
N ASP A 41 1.67 -2.10 -11.72
CA ASP A 41 0.64 -2.63 -12.62
C ASP A 41 -0.63 -3.11 -11.86
N ARG A 42 -0.59 -3.26 -10.53
CA ARG A 42 -1.71 -3.82 -9.73
C ARG A 42 -3.05 -3.09 -9.91
N TYR A 43 -3.03 -1.77 -10.14
CA TYR A 43 -4.23 -0.94 -10.32
C TYR A 43 -4.57 -0.66 -11.79
N ASP A 44 -3.82 -1.24 -12.73
CA ASP A 44 -4.12 -1.15 -14.17
C ASP A 44 -4.83 -2.41 -14.69
N SER A 45 -5.04 -3.42 -13.84
CA SER A 45 -5.72 -4.64 -14.25
C SER A 45 -7.20 -4.42 -14.58
N GLU A 46 -7.69 -5.09 -15.61
CA GLU A 46 -9.11 -5.03 -16.01
C GLU A 46 -10.04 -5.51 -14.89
N ARG A 47 -9.61 -6.50 -14.09
CA ARG A 47 -10.36 -6.97 -12.91
C ARG A 47 -10.54 -5.87 -11.88
N TYR A 48 -9.52 -5.06 -11.63
CA TYR A 48 -9.62 -3.93 -10.71
C TYR A 48 -10.53 -2.83 -11.26
N LYS A 49 -10.39 -2.47 -12.54
CA LYS A 49 -11.25 -1.48 -13.20
C LYS A 49 -12.73 -1.90 -13.15
N GLN A 50 -13.01 -3.17 -13.40
CA GLN A 50 -14.37 -3.74 -13.30
C GLN A 50 -14.89 -3.69 -11.85
N ALA A 51 -14.07 -4.04 -10.86
CA ALA A 51 -14.46 -3.95 -9.44
C ALA A 51 -14.83 -2.52 -9.02
N CYS A 52 -14.13 -1.49 -9.51
CA CYS A 52 -14.50 -0.09 -9.27
C CYS A 52 -15.89 0.27 -9.84
N ILE A 53 -16.25 -0.29 -11.00
CA ILE A 53 -17.57 -0.11 -11.62
C ILE A 53 -18.65 -0.84 -10.81
N ASP A 54 -18.43 -2.11 -10.50
CA ASP A 54 -19.40 -2.98 -9.83
C ASP A 54 -19.69 -2.51 -8.39
N THR A 55 -18.69 -1.94 -7.73
CA THR A 55 -18.83 -1.31 -6.41
C THR A 55 -19.42 0.10 -6.50
N LYS A 56 -19.94 0.53 -7.65
CA LYS A 56 -20.61 1.84 -7.83
C LYS A 56 -19.80 3.02 -7.29
N GLY A 57 -18.47 2.95 -7.41
CA GLY A 57 -17.56 4.00 -6.94
C GLY A 57 -17.33 4.06 -5.42
N TYR A 58 -17.82 3.09 -4.63
CA TYR A 58 -17.40 2.92 -3.23
C TYR A 58 -15.90 2.62 -3.12
N VAL A 59 -15.33 1.97 -4.15
CA VAL A 59 -13.88 1.88 -4.36
C VAL A 59 -13.53 2.83 -5.52
N PRO A 60 -13.02 4.04 -5.25
CA PRO A 60 -12.73 5.00 -6.31
C PRO A 60 -11.50 4.55 -7.10
N PRO A 61 -11.39 4.94 -8.38
CA PRO A 61 -10.22 4.62 -9.19
C PRO A 61 -8.97 5.28 -8.60
N ILE A 62 -7.97 4.44 -8.35
CA ILE A 62 -6.69 4.84 -7.79
C ILE A 62 -5.85 5.51 -8.88
N LYS A 63 -5.20 6.62 -8.53
CA LYS A 63 -4.33 7.38 -9.45
C LYS A 63 -2.87 7.23 -9.05
N LEU A 64 -2.02 6.86 -10.01
CA LEU A 64 -0.57 6.97 -9.89
C LEU A 64 -0.17 8.44 -10.10
N VAL A 65 0.39 9.09 -9.08
CA VAL A 65 0.76 10.52 -9.09
C VAL A 65 2.25 10.76 -9.09
N GLU A 66 3.05 9.75 -8.79
CA GLU A 66 4.51 9.82 -8.87
C GLU A 66 5.05 8.46 -9.29
N ASN A 67 5.96 8.47 -10.27
CA ASN A 67 6.54 7.27 -10.84
C ASN A 67 8.03 7.50 -11.12
N GLU A 68 8.88 7.10 -10.18
CA GLU A 68 10.33 7.02 -10.37
C GLU A 68 10.68 5.55 -10.59
N VAL A 69 11.13 5.24 -11.80
CA VAL A 69 11.37 3.86 -12.25
C VAL A 69 12.27 3.10 -11.28
N ASN A 70 11.83 1.91 -10.85
CA ASN A 70 12.52 1.01 -9.91
C ASN A 70 12.86 1.60 -8.52
N SER A 71 12.38 2.80 -8.21
CA SER A 71 12.70 3.51 -6.96
C SER A 71 11.46 3.85 -6.16
N LYS A 72 10.46 4.48 -6.78
CA LYS A 72 9.36 5.07 -6.03
C LYS A 72 8.06 5.12 -6.83
N LEU A 73 6.99 4.71 -6.17
CA LEU A 73 5.63 4.85 -6.66
C LEU A 73 4.81 5.58 -5.60
N LYS A 74 3.98 6.54 -6.03
CA LYS A 74 3.00 7.19 -5.15
C LYS A 74 1.64 7.14 -5.80
N PHE A 75 0.68 6.61 -5.05
CA PHE A 75 -0.70 6.54 -5.45
C PHE A 75 -1.56 7.42 -4.56
N THR A 76 -2.66 7.89 -5.11
CA THR A 76 -3.65 8.66 -4.35
C THR A 76 -5.06 8.29 -4.77
N VAL A 77 -5.97 8.42 -3.83
CA VAL A 77 -7.40 8.33 -4.05
C VAL A 77 -8.09 9.40 -3.21
N MET A 78 -9.14 10.01 -3.76
CA MET A 78 -9.96 10.94 -3.02
C MET A 78 -10.93 10.14 -2.16
N GLY A 79 -10.94 10.40 -0.85
CA GLY A 79 -12.00 9.91 0.01
C GLY A 79 -13.31 10.57 -0.39
N TYR A 80 -14.33 9.76 -0.68
CA TYR A 80 -15.66 10.24 -1.02
C TYR A 80 -16.67 9.59 -0.09
N ASP A 81 -17.44 10.43 0.61
CA ASP A 81 -18.59 9.98 1.36
C ASP A 81 -19.81 10.01 0.44
N ALA A 82 -20.33 8.83 0.09
CA ALA A 82 -21.49 8.72 -0.78
C ALA A 82 -22.80 9.19 -0.12
N LEU A 83 -22.90 9.14 1.21
CA LEU A 83 -24.09 9.57 1.95
C LEU A 83 -24.16 11.09 2.05
N LEU A 84 -23.04 11.73 2.38
CA LEU A 84 -22.91 13.18 2.52
C LEU A 84 -22.57 13.86 1.18
N LYS A 85 -22.27 13.09 0.12
CA LYS A 85 -21.79 13.56 -1.18
C LYS A 85 -20.59 14.50 -1.07
N MET A 86 -19.71 14.25 -0.10
CA MET A 86 -18.60 15.13 0.26
C MET A 86 -17.25 14.46 0.06
N HIS A 87 -16.25 15.24 -0.34
CA HIS A 87 -14.86 14.80 -0.35
C HIS A 87 -14.29 14.84 1.07
N MET A 88 -13.84 13.69 1.56
CA MET A 88 -13.28 13.52 2.90
C MET A 88 -11.77 13.81 2.96
N GLY A 89 -11.21 14.41 1.91
CA GLY A 89 -9.78 14.60 1.71
C GLY A 89 -9.17 13.47 0.86
N SER A 90 -7.87 13.26 0.99
CA SER A 90 -7.15 12.25 0.21
C SER A 90 -6.53 11.18 1.09
N TRP A 91 -6.46 9.99 0.51
CA TRP A 91 -5.65 8.90 0.97
C TRP A 91 -4.52 8.71 -0.03
N THR A 92 -3.28 8.63 0.45
CA THR A 92 -2.08 8.43 -0.36
C THR A 92 -1.31 7.23 0.17
N TRP A 93 -0.72 6.43 -0.71
CA TRP A 93 0.33 5.52 -0.30
C TRP A 93 1.55 5.59 -1.21
N THR A 94 2.69 5.38 -0.60
CA THR A 94 3.99 5.49 -1.23
C THR A 94 4.74 4.18 -1.02
N TYR A 95 5.31 3.68 -2.10
CA TYR A 95 6.23 2.57 -2.13
C TYR A 95 7.61 3.13 -2.47
N ARG A 96 8.61 2.82 -1.64
CA ARG A 96 10.02 3.12 -1.94
C ARG A 96 10.79 1.82 -1.96
N LEU A 97 11.39 1.52 -3.10
CA LEU A 97 12.22 0.34 -3.31
C LEU A 97 13.69 0.73 -3.22
N LYS A 98 14.46 -0.15 -2.62
CA LYS A 98 15.90 -0.09 -2.59
C LYS A 98 16.43 -1.48 -2.91
N GLU A 99 17.26 -1.57 -3.94
CA GLU A 99 17.98 -2.79 -4.25
C GLU A 99 19.03 -3.05 -3.15
N ILE A 100 19.02 -4.26 -2.60
CA ILE A 100 20.08 -4.75 -1.71
C ILE A 100 21.12 -5.50 -2.54
N ASP A 101 20.64 -6.42 -3.39
CA ASP A 101 21.40 -7.15 -4.40
C ASP A 101 20.46 -7.60 -5.55
N ALA A 102 21.01 -8.31 -6.54
CA ALA A 102 20.27 -8.77 -7.73
C ALA A 102 19.06 -9.68 -7.45
N HIS A 103 18.97 -10.27 -6.26
CA HIS A 103 17.89 -11.16 -5.84
C HIS A 103 17.20 -10.70 -4.56
N LYS A 104 17.45 -9.47 -4.13
CA LYS A 104 16.95 -8.99 -2.84
C LYS A 104 16.64 -7.49 -2.87
N ALA A 105 15.44 -7.15 -2.43
CA ALA A 105 14.96 -5.78 -2.37
C ALA A 105 14.42 -5.43 -0.98
N GLU A 106 14.66 -4.19 -0.56
CA GLU A 106 13.97 -3.57 0.57
C GLU A 106 12.83 -2.69 0.05
N LEU A 107 11.64 -2.85 0.60
CA LEU A 107 10.48 -2.06 0.28
C LEU A 107 9.96 -1.34 1.53
N THR A 108 9.92 -0.02 1.45
CA THR A 108 9.21 0.81 2.44
C THR A 108 7.81 1.15 1.92
N LEU A 109 6.80 0.70 2.65
CA LEU A 109 5.38 0.97 2.42
C LEU A 109 4.93 2.09 3.36
N SER A 110 4.22 3.10 2.86
CA SER A 110 3.70 4.19 3.68
C SER A 110 2.28 4.53 3.26
N TYR A 111 1.30 4.35 4.13
CA TYR A 111 -0.09 4.76 3.92
C TYR A 111 -0.36 6.01 4.75
N GLN A 112 -0.87 7.07 4.12
CA GLN A 112 -1.10 8.37 4.71
C GLN A 112 -2.50 8.86 4.35
N TRP A 113 -3.19 9.49 5.29
CA TRP A 113 -4.54 10.01 5.10
C TRP A 113 -4.67 11.42 5.67
N SER A 114 -5.68 12.14 5.20
CA SER A 114 -5.96 13.50 5.66
C SER A 114 -6.44 13.52 7.12
N PHE A 115 -6.19 14.63 7.83
CA PHE A 115 -6.72 14.81 9.18
C PHE A 115 -8.27 14.76 9.21
N LEU A 116 -8.92 15.30 8.18
CA LEU A 116 -10.38 15.27 8.05
C LEU A 116 -10.92 13.83 8.00
N MET A 117 -10.23 12.90 7.32
CA MET A 117 -10.60 11.48 7.34
C MET A 117 -10.50 10.89 8.75
N THR A 118 -9.54 11.33 9.57
CA THR A 118 -9.41 10.85 10.96
C THR A 118 -10.62 11.24 11.80
N LEU A 119 -11.11 12.48 11.63
CA LEU A 119 -12.31 12.97 12.32
C LEU A 119 -13.57 12.24 11.86
N LEU A 120 -13.78 12.13 10.55
CA LEU A 120 -15.01 11.60 9.98
C LEU A 120 -15.12 10.07 10.07
N ALA A 121 -13.99 9.35 10.03
CA ALA A 121 -13.98 7.88 10.13
C ALA A 121 -14.08 7.35 11.56
N MET A 122 -14.34 8.21 12.56
CA MET A 122 -14.45 7.82 13.99
C MET A 122 -13.27 6.96 14.48
N GLY A 123 -12.05 7.26 14.00
CA GLY A 123 -10.83 6.53 14.36
C GLY A 123 -10.60 5.19 13.64
N THR A 124 -11.53 4.71 12.82
CA THR A 124 -11.39 3.42 12.09
C THR A 124 -10.40 3.48 10.93
N ILE A 125 -10.13 4.68 10.40
CA ILE A 125 -9.21 4.91 9.27
C ILE A 125 -7.83 4.30 9.50
N LYS A 126 -7.37 4.29 10.76
CA LYS A 126 -6.09 3.69 11.13
C LYS A 126 -6.11 2.18 10.96
N SER A 127 -7.18 1.52 11.40
CA SER A 127 -7.34 0.08 11.23
C SER A 127 -7.43 -0.29 9.76
N GLN A 128 -8.18 0.49 8.97
CA GLN A 128 -8.23 0.31 7.52
C GLN A 128 -6.85 0.45 6.89
N ALA A 129 -6.06 1.45 7.29
CA ALA A 129 -4.72 1.65 6.75
C ALA A 129 -3.74 0.53 7.14
N THR A 130 -3.88 -0.03 8.33
CA THR A 130 -3.12 -1.22 8.74
C THR A 130 -3.55 -2.46 7.95
N ASN A 131 -4.84 -2.67 7.71
CA ASN A 131 -5.33 -3.79 6.90
C ASN A 131 -4.80 -3.72 5.47
N GLU A 132 -4.93 -2.57 4.81
CA GLU A 132 -4.41 -2.35 3.44
C GLU A 132 -2.89 -2.57 3.35
N LEU A 133 -2.16 -2.17 4.38
CA LEU A 133 -0.73 -2.43 4.48
C LEU A 133 -0.45 -3.94 4.58
N VAL A 134 -1.17 -4.66 5.45
CA VAL A 134 -1.00 -6.10 5.64
C VAL A 134 -1.41 -6.87 4.38
N GLU A 135 -2.51 -6.51 3.73
CA GLU A 135 -2.94 -7.09 2.46
C GLU A 135 -1.90 -6.90 1.35
N THR A 136 -1.25 -5.73 1.31
CA THR A 136 -0.13 -5.49 0.39
C THR A 136 1.06 -6.39 0.71
N VAL A 137 1.39 -6.59 1.99
CA VAL A 137 2.46 -7.50 2.40
C VAL A 137 2.14 -8.94 2.01
N LEU A 138 0.91 -9.42 2.27
CA LEU A 138 0.47 -10.77 1.89
C LEU A 138 0.52 -10.99 0.38
N ALA A 139 0.13 -9.99 -0.41
CA ALA A 139 0.17 -10.07 -1.87
C ALA A 139 1.61 -10.16 -2.41
N LEU A 140 2.56 -9.49 -1.74
CA LEU A 140 3.99 -9.55 -2.08
C LEU A 140 4.64 -10.87 -1.65
N ASP A 141 4.26 -11.40 -0.48
CA ASP A 141 4.67 -12.72 -0.03
C ASP A 141 4.18 -13.82 -0.99
N ALA A 142 2.92 -13.75 -1.43
CA ALA A 142 2.39 -14.65 -2.44
C ALA A 142 3.14 -14.55 -3.79
N LEU A 143 3.53 -13.34 -4.20
CA LEU A 143 4.35 -13.13 -5.40
C LEU A 143 5.74 -13.77 -5.24
N GLU A 144 6.37 -13.65 -4.07
CA GLU A 144 7.65 -14.25 -3.76
C GLU A 144 7.59 -15.78 -3.81
N GLN A 145 6.57 -16.38 -3.18
CA GLN A 145 6.36 -17.82 -3.20
C GLN A 145 6.09 -18.36 -4.61
N ALA A 146 5.35 -17.62 -5.45
CA ALA A 146 5.10 -18.00 -6.84
C ALA A 146 6.38 -18.02 -7.69
N VAL A 147 7.38 -17.19 -7.38
CA VAL A 147 8.67 -17.18 -8.08
C VAL A 147 9.55 -18.37 -7.66
N VAL A 148 9.43 -18.86 -6.43
CA VAL A 148 10.22 -20.00 -5.91
C VAL A 148 9.73 -21.35 -6.44
N LEU A 149 8.47 -21.44 -6.88
CA LEU A 149 7.85 -22.67 -7.37
C LEU A 149 8.05 -22.92 -8.88
N VAL A 150 8.86 -22.10 -9.56
CA VAL A 150 9.22 -22.23 -10.98
C VAL A 150 10.71 -22.51 -11.10
#